data_AF-A0A5Y2SKA3-F1
#
_entry.id   AF-A0A5Y2SKA3-F1
#
_cell.length_a   1.000
_cell.length_b   1.000
_cell.length_c   1.000
_cell.angle_alpha   90.00
_cell.angle_beta   90.00
_cell.angle_gamma   90.00
#
_symmetry.space_group_name_H-M   'P 1'
#
loop_
_entity.id
_entity.type
_entity.pdbx_description
1 polymer ?
#
loop_
_entity_poly.entity_id
_entity_poly.type
_entity_poly.pdbx_seq_one_letter_code
_entity_poly.pdbx_strand_id
1 'polypeptide(L)'
;MARTENERAQATSIFATYKAEVDKRELSNTDNYDKNILTLSSAGLAISLTVFKDIALYDQTAHIWLLYSAWILFGCAILATIFSFLISNAALRAELEIAYKYYIEEDESIYGKVSPESKVLEWVNRFSGGFFVLAIISVITFGVINFDRRTEVNKSD
;
A
#
# COMPACT_ATOMS: atom_id res chain seq x y z
N MET A 1 -40.03 -12.64 -1.94
CA MET A 1 -40.87 -12.66 -0.72
C MET A 1 -40.39 -11.53 0.16
N ALA A 2 -41.28 -10.76 0.78
CA ALA A 2 -40.87 -9.73 1.75
C ALA A 2 -40.35 -10.41 3.02
N ARG A 3 -39.28 -9.88 3.62
CA ARG A 3 -38.72 -10.41 4.88
C ARG A 3 -39.75 -10.31 6.01
N THR A 4 -39.77 -11.33 6.87
CA THR A 4 -40.51 -11.31 8.14
C THR A 4 -39.92 -10.28 9.11
N GLU A 5 -40.66 -9.92 10.15
CA GLU A 5 -40.21 -8.95 11.15
C GLU A 5 -38.92 -9.40 11.86
N ASN A 6 -38.81 -10.69 12.20
CA ASN A 6 -37.60 -11.26 12.78
C ASN A 6 -36.40 -11.19 11.82
N GLU A 7 -36.62 -11.48 10.53
CA GLU A 7 -35.57 -11.38 9.50
C GLU A 7 -35.11 -9.93 9.30
N ARG A 8 -36.03 -8.96 9.37
CA ARG A 8 -35.69 -7.53 9.30
C ARG A 8 -34.89 -7.06 10.51
N ALA A 9 -35.27 -7.49 11.71
CA ALA A 9 -34.52 -7.18 12.93
C ALA A 9 -33.11 -7.79 12.88
N GLN A 10 -33.00 -9.02 12.40
CA GLN A 10 -31.71 -9.69 12.19
C GLN A 10 -30.86 -8.97 11.14
N ALA A 11 -31.42 -8.62 9.98
CA ALA A 11 -30.72 -7.90 8.92
C ALA A 11 -30.21 -6.53 9.40
N THR A 12 -31.03 -5.81 10.17
CA THR A 12 -30.64 -4.52 10.77
C THR A 12 -29.49 -4.70 11.76
N SER A 13 -29.52 -5.76 12.58
CA SER A 13 -28.42 -6.09 13.49
C SER A 13 -27.14 -6.41 12.73
N ILE A 14 -27.21 -7.21 11.66
CA ILE A 14 -26.05 -7.55 10.82
C ILE A 14 -25.46 -6.30 10.19
N PHE A 15 -26.30 -5.43 9.63
CA PHE A 15 -25.86 -4.16 9.06
C PHE A 15 -25.20 -3.25 10.10
N ALA A 16 -25.77 -3.14 11.31
CA ALA A 16 -25.19 -2.34 12.38
C ALA A 16 -23.80 -2.86 12.80
N THR A 17 -23.62 -4.17 12.91
CA THR A 17 -22.31 -4.79 13.17
C THR A 17 -21.32 -4.52 12.04
N TYR A 18 -21.74 -4.71 10.79
CA TYR A 18 -20.90 -4.46 9.62
C TYR A 18 -20.47 -2.99 9.53
N LYS A 19 -21.39 -2.05 9.77
CA LYS A 19 -21.09 -0.61 9.85
C LYS A 19 -20.03 -0.31 10.90
N ALA A 20 -20.18 -0.84 12.11
CA ALA A 20 -19.19 -0.64 13.17
C ALA A 20 -17.80 -1.19 12.80
N GLU A 21 -17.74 -2.29 12.04
CA GLU A 21 -16.49 -2.81 11.51
C GLU A 21 -15.88 -1.91 10.43
N VAL A 22 -16.71 -1.38 9.50
CA VAL A 22 -16.29 -0.40 8.50
C VAL A 22 -15.72 0.85 9.16
N ASP A 23 -16.41 1.43 10.15
CA ASP A 23 -15.96 2.61 10.89
C ASP A 23 -14.60 2.35 11.56
N LYS A 24 -14.41 1.17 12.16
CA LYS A 24 -13.13 0.77 12.76
C LYS A 24 -12.01 0.65 11.73
N ARG A 25 -12.29 0.12 10.54
CA ARG A 25 -11.31 -0.03 9.44
C ARG A 25 -10.94 1.34 8.86
N GLU A 26 -11.91 2.24 8.65
CA GLU A 26 -11.63 3.61 8.20
C GLU A 26 -10.74 4.38 9.19
N LEU A 27 -11.02 4.28 10.48
CA LEU A 27 -10.18 4.87 11.53
C LEU A 27 -8.76 4.30 11.47
N SER A 28 -8.63 2.97 11.42
CA SER A 28 -7.32 2.32 11.33
C SER A 28 -6.54 2.73 10.07
N ASN A 29 -7.20 2.86 8.92
CA ASN A 29 -6.58 3.29 7.68
C ASN A 29 -6.08 4.73 7.77
N THR A 30 -6.89 5.61 8.37
CA THR A 30 -6.53 7.03 8.58
C THR A 30 -5.33 7.15 9.50
N ASP A 31 -5.34 6.45 10.64
CA ASP A 31 -4.22 6.41 11.58
C ASP A 31 -2.93 5.88 10.92
N ASN A 32 -3.03 4.83 10.11
CA ASN A 32 -1.88 4.26 9.40
C ASN A 32 -1.36 5.19 8.30
N TYR A 33 -2.24 5.87 7.59
CA TYR A 33 -1.88 6.87 6.59
C TYR A 33 -1.05 7.99 7.22
N ASP A 34 -1.53 8.58 8.30
CA ASP A 34 -0.84 9.68 9.00
C ASP A 34 0.52 9.24 9.55
N LYS A 35 0.59 8.06 10.16
CA LYS A 35 1.85 7.47 10.63
C LYS A 35 2.85 7.28 9.49
N ASN A 36 2.39 6.78 8.34
CA ASN A 36 3.26 6.56 7.18
C ASN A 36 3.76 7.88 6.60
N ILE A 37 2.90 8.89 6.47
CA ILE A 37 3.28 10.23 6.01
C ILE A 37 4.31 10.85 6.95
N LEU A 38 4.09 10.81 8.27
CA LEU A 38 5.04 11.35 9.25
C LEU A 38 6.39 10.62 9.20
N THR A 39 6.35 9.29 9.12
CA THR A 39 7.55 8.45 9.04
C THR A 39 8.37 8.78 7.80
N LEU A 40 7.72 8.87 6.64
CA LEU A 40 8.37 9.19 5.37
C LEU A 40 8.89 10.62 5.31
N SER A 41 8.15 11.57 5.89
CA SER A 41 8.61 12.96 6.00
C SER A 41 9.86 13.05 6.88
N SER A 42 9.88 12.32 7.99
CA SER A 42 11.03 12.26 8.90
C SER A 42 12.23 11.57 8.25
N ALA A 43 12.01 10.44 7.57
CA ALA A 43 13.04 9.73 6.82
C ALA A 43 13.59 10.59 5.68
N GLY A 44 12.72 11.26 4.91
CA GLY A 44 13.08 12.18 3.85
C GLY A 44 13.91 13.36 4.34
N LEU A 45 13.54 13.93 5.50
CA LEU A 45 14.32 15.00 6.14
C LEU A 45 15.71 14.49 6.54
N ALA A 46 15.81 13.34 7.21
CA ALA A 46 17.08 12.74 7.59
C ALA A 46 17.97 12.49 6.36
N ILE A 47 17.41 11.89 5.30
CA ILE A 47 18.12 11.67 4.03
C ILE A 47 18.56 13.00 3.43
N SER A 48 17.71 14.03 3.40
CA SER A 48 18.08 15.34 2.83
C SER A 48 19.26 15.99 3.56
N LEU A 49 19.35 15.83 4.88
CA LEU A 49 20.44 16.36 5.70
C LEU A 49 21.74 15.60 5.49
N THR A 50 21.69 14.29 5.27
CA THR A 50 22.86 13.45 5.00
C THR A 50 23.36 13.64 3.57
N VAL A 51 22.46 13.64 2.59
CA VAL A 51 22.80 13.84 1.17
C VAL A 51 23.39 15.24 0.94
N PHE A 52 22.91 16.27 1.66
CA PHE A 52 23.52 17.60 1.63
C PHE A 52 24.99 17.60 2.11
N LYS A 53 25.39 16.64 2.95
CA LYS A 53 26.76 16.52 3.48
C LYS A 53 27.67 15.65 2.62
N ASP A 54 27.12 14.65 1.92
CA ASP A 54 27.91 13.55 1.34
C ASP A 54 27.98 13.49 -0.20
N ILE A 55 27.34 14.40 -0.94
CA ILE A 55 27.40 14.40 -2.43
C ILE A 55 28.81 14.67 -3.01
N ALA A 56 29.80 15.03 -2.17
CA ALA A 56 31.19 15.06 -2.58
C ALA A 56 31.80 13.66 -2.50
N LEU A 57 32.13 13.09 -3.68
CA LEU A 57 32.92 11.87 -3.93
C LEU A 57 32.09 10.57 -4.02
N TYR A 58 31.82 10.10 -5.24
CA TYR A 58 32.00 8.68 -5.55
C TYR A 58 32.11 8.47 -7.06
N ASP A 59 33.31 8.10 -7.49
CA ASP A 59 33.62 7.63 -8.84
C ASP A 59 34.05 6.15 -8.68
N GLN A 60 33.61 5.26 -9.57
CA GLN A 60 33.89 3.80 -9.61
C GLN A 60 32.92 2.81 -8.90
N THR A 61 31.61 2.89 -9.16
CA THR A 61 30.67 1.77 -8.92
C THR A 61 30.21 1.12 -10.22
N ALA A 62 30.31 -0.21 -10.32
CA ALA A 62 29.82 -0.97 -11.46
C ALA A 62 28.29 -1.18 -11.36
N HIS A 63 27.59 -1.11 -12.48
CA HIS A 63 26.13 -1.31 -12.59
C HIS A 63 25.28 -0.44 -11.64
N ILE A 64 25.65 0.83 -11.47
CA ILE A 64 24.90 1.81 -10.65
C ILE A 64 23.43 1.95 -11.05
N TRP A 65 23.08 1.64 -12.31
CA TRP A 65 21.71 1.66 -12.80
C TRP A 65 20.78 0.73 -12.00
N LEU A 66 21.26 -0.42 -11.50
CA LEU A 66 20.46 -1.33 -10.66
C LEU A 66 20.01 -0.65 -9.36
N LEU A 67 20.89 0.18 -8.78
CA LEU A 67 20.60 0.93 -7.56
C LEU A 67 19.58 2.04 -7.83
N TYR A 68 19.73 2.79 -8.93
CA TYR A 68 18.75 3.81 -9.32
C TYR A 68 17.38 3.21 -9.63
N SER A 69 17.32 2.08 -10.35
CA SER A 69 16.07 1.35 -10.59
C SER A 69 15.43 0.89 -9.28
N ALA A 70 16.22 0.38 -8.34
CA ALA A 70 15.71 -0.04 -7.03
C ALA A 70 15.11 1.14 -6.26
N TRP A 71 15.76 2.31 -6.26
CA TRP A 71 15.25 3.51 -5.59
C TRP A 71 13.94 4.01 -6.20
N ILE A 72 13.83 4.02 -7.53
CA ILE A 72 12.59 4.37 -8.22
C ILE A 72 11.48 3.38 -7.84
N LEU A 73 11.77 2.07 -7.87
CA LEU A 73 10.80 1.03 -7.51
C LEU A 73 10.34 1.12 -6.06
N PHE A 74 11.25 1.37 -5.11
CA PHE A 74 10.88 1.64 -3.72
C PHE A 74 10.00 2.88 -3.60
N GLY A 75 10.35 3.98 -4.26
CA GLY A 75 9.54 5.19 -4.31
C GLY A 75 8.13 4.92 -4.83
N CYS A 76 8.00 4.19 -5.95
CA CYS A 76 6.72 3.80 -6.51
C CYS A 76 5.91 2.90 -5.55
N ALA A 77 6.54 1.92 -4.90
CA ALA A 77 5.88 1.04 -3.92
C ALA A 77 5.35 1.84 -2.71
N ILE A 78 6.15 2.76 -2.18
CA ILE A 78 5.78 3.63 -1.07
C ILE A 78 4.58 4.50 -1.45
N LEU A 79 4.65 5.20 -2.59
CA LEU A 79 3.56 6.06 -3.05
C LEU A 79 2.28 5.26 -3.29
N ALA A 80 2.37 4.10 -3.95
CA ALA A 80 1.23 3.23 -4.18
C ALA A 80 0.57 2.77 -2.86
N THR A 81 1.38 2.46 -1.84
CA THR A 81 0.89 2.09 -0.50
C THR A 81 0.21 3.25 0.21
N ILE A 82 0.72 4.48 0.06
CA ILE A 82 0.05 5.67 0.62
C ILE A 82 -1.30 5.88 -0.07
N PHE A 83 -1.34 5.81 -1.40
CA PHE A 83 -2.58 5.95 -2.17
C PHE A 83 -3.60 4.85 -1.86
N SER A 84 -3.16 3.62 -1.55
CA SER A 84 -4.08 2.52 -1.25
C SER A 84 -4.92 2.79 -0.01
N PHE A 85 -4.44 3.53 1.00
CA PHE A 85 -5.26 3.89 2.17
C PHE A 85 -6.42 4.82 1.78
N LEU A 86 -6.18 5.81 0.91
CA LEU A 86 -7.22 6.73 0.44
C LEU A 86 -8.30 5.99 -0.36
N ILE A 87 -7.86 5.11 -1.27
CA ILE A 87 -8.77 4.29 -2.08
C ILE A 87 -9.50 3.28 -1.20
N SER A 88 -8.84 2.73 -0.16
CA SER A 88 -9.47 1.79 0.76
C SER A 88 -10.61 2.41 1.56
N ASN A 89 -10.50 3.67 1.99
CA ASN A 89 -11.62 4.35 2.65
C ASN A 89 -12.79 4.57 1.68
N ALA A 90 -12.51 4.96 0.43
CA ALA A 90 -13.56 5.06 -0.59
C ALA A 90 -14.24 3.70 -0.88
N ALA A 91 -13.45 2.62 -0.96
CA ALA A 91 -13.95 1.26 -1.15
C ALA A 91 -14.86 0.81 0.01
N LEU A 92 -14.43 1.05 1.26
CA LEU A 92 -15.22 0.74 2.46
C LEU A 92 -16.58 1.47 2.48
N ARG A 93 -16.62 2.74 2.06
CA ARG A 93 -17.89 3.49 1.95
C ARG A 93 -18.81 2.92 0.89
N ALA A 94 -18.27 2.56 -0.27
CA ALA A 94 -19.04 1.95 -1.34
C ALA A 94 -19.58 0.57 -0.95
N GLU A 95 -18.79 -0.23 -0.22
CA GLU A 95 -19.25 -1.51 0.34
C GLU A 95 -20.33 -1.31 1.41
N LEU A 96 -20.22 -0.27 2.25
CA LEU A 96 -21.24 0.08 3.24
C LEU A 96 -22.57 0.47 2.58
N GLU A 97 -22.52 1.23 1.48
CA GLU A 97 -23.72 1.58 0.70
C GLU A 97 -24.35 0.34 0.07
N ILE A 98 -23.54 -0.56 -0.50
CA ILE A 98 -24.00 -1.85 -1.03
C ILE A 98 -24.69 -2.68 0.07
N ALA A 99 -24.06 -2.77 1.26
CA ALA A 99 -24.63 -3.48 2.40
C ALA A 99 -25.93 -2.85 2.89
N TYR A 100 -26.03 -1.51 2.90
CA TYR A 100 -27.25 -0.81 3.27
C TYR A 100 -28.40 -1.15 2.32
N LYS A 101 -28.18 -1.08 1.01
CA LYS A 101 -29.19 -1.45 0.00
C LYS A 101 -29.66 -2.90 0.15
N TYR A 102 -28.74 -3.81 0.44
CA TYR A 102 -29.06 -5.23 0.60
C TYR A 102 -29.80 -5.56 1.91
N TYR A 103 -29.31 -5.05 3.04
CA TYR A 103 -29.83 -5.40 4.37
C TYR A 103 -31.04 -4.56 4.79
N ILE A 104 -31.08 -3.28 4.41
CA ILE A 104 -32.10 -2.32 4.85
C ILE A 104 -33.15 -2.08 3.76
N GLU A 105 -32.72 -1.85 2.51
CA GLU A 105 -33.66 -1.61 1.40
C GLU A 105 -34.20 -2.89 0.76
N GLU A 106 -33.70 -4.06 1.19
CA GLU A 106 -34.07 -5.39 0.67
C GLU A 106 -33.83 -5.53 -0.86
N ASP A 107 -32.87 -4.77 -1.41
CA ASP A 107 -32.50 -4.85 -2.83
C ASP A 107 -31.57 -6.05 -3.11
N GLU A 108 -32.19 -7.19 -3.40
CA GLU A 108 -31.50 -8.44 -3.77
C GLU A 108 -30.67 -8.29 -5.07
N SER A 109 -30.92 -7.28 -5.92
CA SER A 109 -30.16 -7.07 -7.16
C SER A 109 -28.71 -6.63 -6.89
N ILE A 110 -28.42 -6.18 -5.67
CA ILE A 110 -27.09 -5.72 -5.25
C ILE A 110 -26.26 -6.86 -4.65
N TYR A 111 -26.86 -8.02 -4.38
CA TYR A 111 -26.15 -9.16 -3.80
C TYR A 111 -24.93 -9.56 -4.63
N GLY A 112 -23.76 -9.65 -3.98
CA GLY A 112 -22.50 -10.02 -4.61
C GLY A 112 -21.87 -8.96 -5.52
N LYS A 113 -22.43 -7.74 -5.61
CA LYS A 113 -21.79 -6.64 -6.34
C LYS A 113 -20.55 -6.17 -5.58
N VAL A 114 -19.47 -5.96 -6.33
CA VAL A 114 -18.21 -5.41 -5.82
C VAL A 114 -18.08 -3.99 -6.34
N SER A 115 -17.70 -3.06 -5.46
CA SER A 115 -17.49 -1.67 -5.83
C SER A 115 -16.29 -1.52 -6.78
N PRO A 116 -16.34 -0.63 -7.78
CA PRO A 116 -15.19 -0.33 -8.65
C PRO A 116 -13.93 0.05 -7.87
N GLU A 117 -14.10 0.78 -6.77
CA GLU A 117 -13.05 1.22 -5.85
C GLU A 117 -12.29 0.03 -5.27
N SER A 118 -12.99 -1.05 -4.90
CA SER A 118 -12.35 -2.28 -4.40
C SER A 118 -11.49 -2.96 -5.46
N LYS A 119 -11.92 -2.94 -6.72
CA LYS A 119 -11.13 -3.49 -7.84
C LYS A 119 -9.87 -2.66 -8.10
N VAL A 120 -9.99 -1.34 -8.03
CA VAL A 120 -8.84 -0.44 -8.15
C VAL A 120 -7.87 -0.65 -7.00
N LEU A 121 -8.38 -0.76 -5.77
CA LEU A 121 -7.57 -1.03 -4.57
C LEU A 121 -6.76 -2.33 -4.70
N GLU A 122 -7.39 -3.41 -5.16
CA GLU A 122 -6.72 -4.70 -5.37
C GLU A 122 -5.53 -4.57 -6.34
N TRP A 123 -5.74 -3.88 -7.47
CA TRP A 123 -4.68 -3.62 -8.44
C TRP A 123 -3.55 -2.76 -7.88
N VAL A 124 -3.87 -1.68 -7.16
CA VAL A 124 -2.86 -0.81 -6.54
C VAL A 124 -2.01 -1.58 -5.53
N ASN A 125 -2.65 -2.41 -4.69
CA ASN A 125 -1.95 -3.25 -3.72
C ASN A 125 -1.06 -4.29 -4.41
N ARG A 126 -1.55 -4.93 -5.48
CA ARG A 126 -0.80 -5.89 -6.28
C ARG A 126 0.45 -5.25 -6.90
N PHE A 127 0.31 -4.06 -7.49
CA PHE A 127 1.44 -3.33 -8.05
C PHE A 127 2.43 -2.87 -7.00
N SER A 128 1.95 -2.35 -5.86
CA SER A 128 2.82 -1.96 -4.74
C SER A 128 3.71 -3.12 -4.29
N GLY A 129 3.12 -4.29 -4.03
CA GLY A 129 3.87 -5.49 -3.68
C GLY A 129 4.86 -5.93 -4.77
N GLY A 130 4.45 -5.86 -6.04
CA GLY A 130 5.33 -6.16 -7.18
C GLY A 130 6.55 -5.24 -7.26
N PHE A 131 6.36 -3.93 -7.15
CA PHE A 131 7.45 -2.95 -7.13
C PHE A 131 8.39 -3.17 -5.96
N PHE A 132 7.86 -3.45 -4.77
CA PHE A 132 8.66 -3.70 -3.58
C PHE A 132 9.57 -4.93 -3.74
N VAL A 133 9.04 -6.05 -4.25
CA VAL A 133 9.82 -7.26 -4.49
C VAL A 133 10.91 -7.03 -5.53
N LEU A 134 10.60 -6.36 -6.64
CA LEU A 134 11.58 -6.04 -7.68
C LEU A 134 12.68 -5.10 -7.17
N ALA A 135 12.33 -4.14 -6.30
CA ALA A 135 13.29 -3.25 -5.67
C ALA A 135 14.28 -4.02 -4.80
N ILE A 136 13.79 -4.95 -3.97
CA ILE A 136 14.64 -5.79 -3.10
C ILE A 136 15.60 -6.64 -3.95
N ILE A 137 15.10 -7.32 -4.98
CA ILE A 137 15.94 -8.14 -5.87
C ILE A 137 17.04 -7.28 -6.50
N SER A 138 16.70 -6.06 -6.92
CA SER A 138 17.66 -5.14 -7.54
C SER A 138 18.76 -4.69 -6.55
N VAL A 139 18.40 -4.35 -5.31
CA VAL A 139 19.40 -3.98 -4.28
C VAL A 139 20.30 -5.16 -3.92
N ILE A 140 19.74 -6.36 -3.73
CA ILE A 140 20.52 -7.55 -3.40
C ILE A 140 21.51 -7.85 -4.53
N THR A 141 21.03 -7.84 -5.78
CA THR A 141 21.86 -8.09 -6.97
C THR A 141 22.98 -7.05 -7.08
N PHE A 142 22.67 -5.77 -6.89
CA PHE A 142 23.66 -4.70 -6.89
C PHE A 142 24.73 -4.91 -5.80
N GLY A 143 24.29 -5.29 -4.59
CA GLY A 143 25.15 -5.55 -3.44
C GLY A 143 26.12 -6.72 -3.70
N VAL A 144 25.62 -7.86 -4.18
CA VAL A 144 26.44 -9.04 -4.51
C VAL A 144 27.51 -8.69 -5.55
N ILE A 145 27.11 -8.11 -6.68
CA ILE A 145 28.04 -7.78 -7.78
C ILE A 145 29.14 -6.81 -7.31
N ASN A 146 28.78 -5.77 -6.55
CA ASN A 146 29.77 -4.77 -6.11
C ASN A 146 30.62 -5.26 -4.93
N PHE A 147 30.11 -6.13 -4.06
CA PHE A 147 30.89 -6.71 -2.98
C PHE A 147 31.91 -7.73 -3.52
N ASP A 148 31.48 -8.62 -4.42
CA ASP A 148 32.37 -9.61 -5.06
C ASP A 148 33.51 -8.90 -5.80
N ARG A 149 33.19 -7.87 -6.61
CA ARG A 149 34.21 -7.06 -7.31
C ARG A 149 35.21 -6.40 -6.36
N ARG A 150 34.76 -5.84 -5.23
CA ARG A 150 35.67 -5.24 -4.23
C ARG A 150 36.63 -6.28 -3.65
N THR A 151 36.18 -7.52 -3.45
CA THR A 151 37.06 -8.59 -2.96
C THR A 151 38.07 -9.08 -3.99
N GLU A 152 37.74 -9.03 -5.28
CA GLU A 152 38.66 -9.36 -6.37
C GLU A 152 39.78 -8.31 -6.52
N VAL A 153 39.42 -7.02 -6.53
CA VAL A 153 40.40 -5.91 -6.62
C VAL A 153 41.41 -5.96 -5.46
N ASN A 154 40.95 -6.18 -4.22
CA ASN A 154 41.84 -6.29 -3.06
C ASN A 154 42.76 -7.53 -3.06
N LYS A 155 42.51 -8.54 -3.92
CA LYS A 155 43.37 -9.73 -4.04
C LYS A 155 44.43 -9.58 -5.14
N SER A 156 44.26 -8.63 -6.06
CA SER A 156 45.18 -8.36 -7.15
C SER A 156 46.23 -7.28 -6.86
N ASP A 157 46.09 -6.59 -5.72
CA ASP A 157 47.05 -5.64 -5.15
C ASP A 157 47.94 -6.32 -4.09
#